data_AF-A0A7J9A6V4-F1
#
_entry.id   AF-A0A7J9A6V4-F1
#
_cell.length_a   1.000
_cell.length_b   1.000
_cell.length_c   1.000
_cell.angle_alpha   90.00
_cell.angle_beta   90.00
_cell.angle_gamma   90.00
#
_symmetry.space_group_name_H-M   'P 1'
#
loop_
_entity.id
_entity.type
_entity.pdbx_description
1 polymer ?
#
loop_
_entity_poly.entity_id
_entity_poly.type
_entity_poly.pdbx_seq_one_letter_code
_entity_poly.pdbx_strand_id
1 'polypeptide(L)'
;VEALAIQLTQREGELLQEKTEVKKRANFLKQASEDAKKLVDEERAHARAEIESARAAVQRVEEALQEQEQISRASGKQDLEELMKEVQEARRIKMLHQPSKVMDMEHELRALRIQLAEKSNHSLLLQKELARSKRMEKNISHIYELDGAETLGSYLRIKPCSGIAPELSECSIQWYRISSETSKKELISGASKSVYAPEPFDVGRILQVEIIYDGQLIVLTTAGAIDPAAAGLGNYVEALVRKHDVEFN
;
A
#
# COMPACT_ATOMS: atom_id res chain seq x y z
N VAL A 1 -14.05 128.02 81.48
CA VAL A 1 -15.21 127.09 81.50
C VAL A 1 -15.67 126.77 80.07
N GLU A 2 -15.77 127.74 79.16
CA GLU A 2 -16.22 127.51 77.76
C GLU A 2 -15.29 126.62 76.89
N ALA A 3 -13.96 126.75 76.99
CA ALA A 3 -13.03 125.97 76.14
C ALA A 3 -13.09 124.44 76.38
N LEU A 4 -13.37 124.02 77.62
CA LEU A 4 -13.55 122.61 77.99
C LEU A 4 -14.86 122.04 77.44
N ALA A 5 -15.93 122.85 77.40
CA ALA A 5 -17.21 122.43 76.83
C ALA A 5 -17.10 122.16 75.32
N ILE A 6 -16.38 123.02 74.59
CA ILE A 6 -16.17 122.85 73.14
C ILE A 6 -15.37 121.57 72.82
N GLN A 7 -14.30 121.29 73.58
CA GLN A 7 -13.53 120.04 73.43
C GLN A 7 -14.33 118.79 73.77
N LEU A 8 -15.21 118.86 74.77
CA LEU A 8 -16.12 117.76 75.10
C LEU A 8 -17.11 117.50 73.96
N THR A 9 -17.74 118.52 73.41
CA THR A 9 -18.69 118.37 72.29
C THR A 9 -18.02 117.80 71.03
N GLN A 10 -16.78 118.22 70.72
CA GLN A 10 -16.01 117.67 69.60
C GLN A 10 -15.67 116.19 69.82
N ARG A 11 -15.18 115.84 71.02
CA ARG A 11 -14.86 114.45 71.39
C ARG A 11 -16.10 113.55 71.40
N GLU A 12 -17.25 114.08 71.82
CA GLU A 12 -18.54 113.38 71.75
C GLU A 12 -18.97 113.11 70.30
N GLY A 13 -18.74 114.06 69.39
CA GLY A 13 -18.99 113.88 67.96
C GLY A 13 -18.12 112.81 67.32
N GLU A 14 -16.81 112.83 67.62
CA GLU A 14 -15.85 111.80 67.18
C GLU A 14 -16.21 110.42 67.73
N LEU A 15 -16.57 110.32 69.00
CA LEU A 15 -17.01 109.07 69.63
C LEU A 15 -18.29 108.54 69.01
N LEU A 16 -19.23 109.42 68.65
CA LEU A 16 -20.46 109.02 67.96
C LEU A 16 -20.15 108.49 66.55
N GLN A 17 -19.25 109.14 65.80
CA GLN A 17 -18.80 108.66 64.50
C GLN A 17 -18.10 107.30 64.63
N GLU A 18 -17.14 107.16 65.54
CA GLU A 18 -16.43 105.90 65.78
C GLU A 18 -17.41 104.77 66.15
N LYS A 19 -18.40 105.05 67.00
CA LYS A 19 -19.47 104.09 67.35
C LYS A 19 -20.25 103.64 66.13
N THR A 20 -20.57 104.53 65.18
CA THR A 20 -21.25 104.16 63.94
C THR A 20 -20.37 103.32 63.01
N GLU A 21 -19.08 103.64 62.92
CA GLU A 21 -18.12 102.89 62.11
C GLU A 21 -17.84 101.49 62.69
N VAL A 22 -17.68 101.38 64.01
CA VAL A 22 -17.55 100.11 64.72
C VAL A 22 -18.79 99.25 64.53
N LYS A 23 -20.00 99.84 64.63
CA LYS A 23 -21.25 99.11 64.36
C LYS A 23 -21.31 98.60 62.91
N LYS A 24 -20.86 99.41 61.95
CA LYS A 24 -20.79 99.02 60.54
C LYS A 24 -19.81 97.86 60.33
N ARG A 25 -18.61 97.94 60.93
CA ARG A 25 -17.61 96.86 60.88
C ARG A 25 -18.10 95.57 61.55
N ALA A 26 -18.76 95.67 62.70
CA ALA A 26 -19.34 94.52 63.40
C ALA A 26 -20.41 93.81 62.53
N ASN A 27 -21.26 94.57 61.83
CA ASN A 27 -22.23 94.00 60.91
C ASN A 27 -21.58 93.29 59.72
N PHE A 28 -20.54 93.89 59.11
CA PHE A 28 -19.79 93.23 58.04
C PHE A 28 -19.09 91.96 58.51
N LEU A 29 -18.49 91.99 59.70
CA LEU A 29 -17.83 90.82 60.27
C LEU A 29 -18.84 89.69 60.53
N LYS A 30 -20.04 90.03 61.04
CA LYS A 30 -21.12 89.07 61.24
C LYS A 30 -21.56 88.44 59.92
N GLN A 31 -21.81 89.25 58.89
CA GLN A 31 -22.19 88.76 57.56
C GLN A 31 -21.10 87.86 56.97
N ALA A 32 -19.84 88.29 57.00
CA ALA A 32 -18.72 87.51 56.50
C ALA A 32 -18.56 86.17 57.25
N SER A 33 -18.81 86.15 58.57
CA SER A 33 -18.78 84.93 59.36
C SER A 33 -19.95 83.98 59.03
N GLU A 34 -21.14 84.51 58.75
CA GLU A 34 -22.30 83.73 58.33
C GLU A 34 -22.09 83.14 56.93
N ASP A 35 -21.58 83.94 55.99
CA ASP A 35 -21.27 83.51 54.63
C ASP A 35 -20.17 82.44 54.62
N ALA A 36 -19.09 82.62 55.40
CA ALA A 36 -18.03 81.61 55.54
C ALA A 36 -18.56 80.30 56.13
N LYS A 37 -19.44 80.37 57.13
CA LYS A 37 -20.07 79.18 57.72
C LYS A 37 -20.94 78.46 56.68
N LYS A 38 -21.76 79.19 55.92
CA LYS A 38 -22.60 78.63 54.87
C LYS A 38 -21.78 77.92 53.80
N LEU A 39 -20.70 78.55 53.32
CA LEU A 39 -19.81 77.96 52.33
C LEU A 39 -19.19 76.65 52.85
N VAL A 40 -18.72 76.62 54.09
CA VAL A 40 -18.18 75.40 54.70
C VAL A 40 -19.23 74.29 54.79
N ASP A 41 -20.47 74.63 55.13
CA ASP A 41 -21.55 73.64 55.22
C ASP A 41 -21.96 73.10 53.83
N GLU A 42 -21.97 73.95 52.80
CA GLU A 42 -22.22 73.56 51.40
C GLU A 42 -21.11 72.65 50.86
N GLU A 43 -19.84 73.00 51.05
CA GLU A 43 -18.70 72.16 50.63
C GLU A 43 -18.69 70.81 51.36
N ARG A 44 -19.04 70.80 52.65
CA ARG A 44 -19.19 69.54 53.41
C ARG A 44 -20.32 68.68 52.88
N ALA A 45 -21.44 69.29 52.49
CA ALA A 45 -22.55 68.56 51.89
C ALA A 45 -22.16 67.99 50.51
N HIS A 46 -21.45 68.78 49.69
CA HIS A 46 -20.96 68.35 48.38
C HIS A 46 -19.99 67.16 48.52
N ALA A 47 -19.00 67.27 49.42
CA ALA A 47 -18.05 66.18 49.67
C ALA A 47 -18.73 64.89 50.16
N ARG A 48 -19.77 65.00 51.00
CA ARG A 48 -20.55 63.83 51.44
C ARG A 48 -21.28 63.17 50.28
N ALA A 49 -21.93 63.95 49.43
CA ALA A 49 -22.63 63.44 48.25
C ALA A 49 -21.66 62.76 47.27
N GLU A 50 -20.47 63.32 47.07
CA GLU A 50 -19.43 62.72 46.22
C GLU A 50 -18.91 61.40 46.80
N ILE A 51 -18.66 61.34 48.12
CA ILE A 51 -18.27 60.09 48.81
C ILE A 51 -19.35 59.03 48.69
N GLU A 52 -20.63 59.38 48.88
CA GLU A 52 -21.75 58.45 48.75
C GLU A 52 -21.90 57.94 47.32
N SER A 53 -21.77 58.81 46.32
CA SER A 53 -21.77 58.45 44.91
C SER A 53 -20.63 57.48 44.57
N ALA A 54 -19.41 57.78 45.05
CA ALA A 54 -18.24 56.93 44.84
C ALA A 54 -18.42 55.55 45.51
N ARG A 55 -18.98 55.50 46.73
CA ARG A 55 -19.30 54.24 47.41
C ARG A 55 -20.33 53.42 46.64
N ALA A 56 -21.38 54.05 46.14
CA ALA A 56 -22.39 53.37 45.32
C ALA A 56 -21.79 52.82 44.01
N ALA A 57 -20.83 53.53 43.40
CA ALA A 57 -20.12 53.03 42.23
C ALA A 57 -19.24 51.81 42.54
N VAL A 58 -18.50 51.84 43.65
CA VAL A 58 -17.69 50.71 44.12
C VAL A 58 -18.55 49.48 44.37
N GLN A 59 -19.67 49.64 45.08
CA GLN A 59 -20.57 48.53 45.37
C GLN A 59 -21.10 47.87 44.08
N ARG A 60 -21.49 48.64 43.06
CA ARG A 60 -21.93 48.08 41.78
C ARG A 60 -20.83 47.28 41.07
N VAL A 61 -19.58 47.75 41.15
CA VAL A 61 -18.44 47.04 40.56
C VAL A 61 -18.14 45.74 41.32
N GLU A 62 -18.22 45.77 42.65
CA GLU A 62 -18.06 44.58 43.49
C GLU A 62 -19.12 43.51 43.19
N GLU A 63 -20.39 43.92 43.10
CA GLU A 63 -21.50 43.03 42.74
C GLU A 63 -21.30 42.42 41.35
N ALA A 64 -20.95 43.23 40.34
CA ALA A 64 -20.69 42.75 38.98
C ALA A 64 -19.51 41.76 38.90
N LEU A 65 -18.44 42.02 39.65
CA LEU A 65 -17.29 41.11 39.74
C LEU A 65 -17.67 39.78 40.39
N GLN A 66 -18.46 39.83 41.46
CA GLN A 66 -18.91 38.62 42.15
C GLN A 66 -19.81 37.78 41.23
N GLU A 67 -20.73 38.40 40.48
CA GLU A 67 -21.55 37.71 39.48
C GLU A 67 -20.69 37.06 38.40
N GLN A 68 -19.72 37.79 37.84
CA GLN A 68 -18.81 37.28 36.82
C GLN A 68 -17.99 36.09 37.35
N GLU A 69 -17.52 36.15 38.59
CA GLU A 69 -16.78 35.04 39.20
C GLU A 69 -17.67 33.79 39.35
N GLN A 70 -18.92 33.95 39.78
CA GLN A 70 -19.85 32.82 39.92
C GLN A 70 -20.19 32.20 38.56
N ILE A 71 -20.46 33.02 37.54
CA ILE A 71 -20.71 32.54 36.17
C ILE A 71 -19.49 31.79 35.64
N SER A 72 -18.30 32.36 35.82
CA SER A 72 -17.04 31.74 35.35
C SER A 72 -16.77 30.40 36.04
N ARG A 73 -17.01 30.31 37.36
CA ARG A 73 -16.90 29.07 38.14
C ARG A 73 -17.94 28.03 37.71
N ALA A 74 -19.16 28.43 37.41
CA ALA A 74 -20.21 27.52 36.95
C ALA A 74 -19.90 26.97 35.54
N SER A 75 -19.51 27.85 34.61
CA SER A 75 -19.12 27.48 33.24
C SER A 75 -17.95 26.49 33.25
N GLY A 76 -16.86 26.79 33.98
CA GLY A 76 -15.70 25.91 34.01
C GLY A 76 -15.98 24.53 34.61
N LYS A 77 -16.94 24.43 35.56
CA LYS A 77 -17.39 23.13 36.09
C LYS A 77 -18.21 22.36 35.05
N GLN A 78 -19.09 23.03 34.31
CA GLN A 78 -19.89 22.41 33.26
C GLN A 78 -19.00 21.89 32.13
N ASP A 79 -18.02 22.68 31.69
CA ASP A 79 -17.09 22.29 30.62
C ASP A 79 -16.26 21.06 31.02
N LEU A 80 -15.80 21.00 32.27
CA LEU A 80 -15.05 19.84 32.78
C LEU A 80 -15.93 18.57 32.83
N GLU A 81 -17.17 18.70 33.27
CA GLU A 81 -18.13 17.59 33.35
C GLU A 81 -18.50 17.05 31.95
N GLU A 82 -18.70 17.95 30.99
CA GLU A 82 -18.95 17.58 29.59
C GLU A 82 -17.73 16.86 28.98
N LEU A 83 -16.53 17.39 29.19
CA LEU A 83 -15.29 16.75 28.75
C LEU A 83 -15.12 15.36 29.38
N MET A 84 -15.45 15.20 30.67
CA MET A 84 -15.40 13.89 31.33
C MET A 84 -16.36 12.89 30.69
N LYS A 85 -17.57 13.31 30.32
CA LYS A 85 -18.54 12.46 29.62
C LYS A 85 -18.06 12.07 28.23
N GLU A 86 -17.53 13.02 27.46
CA GLU A 86 -16.97 12.75 26.14
C GLU A 86 -15.81 11.75 26.19
N VAL A 87 -14.90 11.93 27.16
CA VAL A 87 -13.75 11.02 27.36
C VAL A 87 -14.23 9.61 27.73
N GLN A 88 -15.25 9.50 28.57
CA GLN A 88 -15.83 8.20 28.94
C GLN A 88 -16.48 7.51 27.74
N GLU A 89 -17.24 8.24 26.92
CA GLU A 89 -17.90 7.68 25.74
C GLU A 89 -16.87 7.26 24.67
N ALA A 90 -15.85 8.08 24.42
CA ALA A 90 -14.76 7.73 23.50
C ALA A 90 -14.04 6.42 23.94
N ARG A 91 -13.84 6.24 25.24
CA ARG A 91 -13.28 4.98 25.79
C ARG A 91 -14.23 3.80 25.57
N ARG A 92 -15.54 3.98 25.80
CA ARG A 92 -16.56 2.95 25.58
C ARG A 92 -16.59 2.51 24.11
N ILE A 93 -16.66 3.46 23.18
CA ILE A 93 -16.64 3.20 21.74
C ILE A 93 -15.39 2.41 21.36
N LYS A 94 -14.21 2.86 21.82
CA LYS A 94 -12.94 2.16 21.56
C LYS A 94 -12.97 0.71 22.07
N MET A 95 -13.47 0.50 23.29
CA MET A 95 -13.57 -0.83 23.91
C MET A 95 -14.57 -1.75 23.20
N LEU A 96 -15.62 -1.22 22.58
CA LEU A 96 -16.58 -2.01 21.79
C LEU A 96 -16.03 -2.38 20.41
N HIS A 97 -15.38 -1.45 19.73
CA HIS A 97 -14.98 -1.65 18.33
C HIS A 97 -13.63 -2.37 18.18
N GLN A 98 -12.71 -2.19 19.13
CA GLN A 98 -11.39 -2.83 19.07
C GLN A 98 -11.48 -4.38 19.10
N PRO A 99 -12.25 -5.01 20.02
CA PRO A 99 -12.41 -6.47 20.02
C PRO A 99 -13.11 -6.99 18.75
N SER A 100 -14.10 -6.26 18.23
CA SER A 100 -14.79 -6.64 16.99
C SER A 100 -13.83 -6.71 15.81
N LYS A 101 -12.98 -5.69 15.64
CA LYS A 101 -12.00 -5.65 14.56
C LYS A 101 -10.96 -6.78 14.66
N VAL A 102 -10.53 -7.10 15.88
CA VAL A 102 -9.61 -8.22 16.12
C VAL A 102 -10.28 -9.55 15.78
N MET A 103 -11.53 -9.75 16.21
CA MET A 103 -12.29 -10.96 15.89
C MET A 103 -12.48 -11.15 14.39
N ASP A 104 -12.85 -10.09 13.66
CA ASP A 104 -13.03 -10.15 12.20
C ASP A 104 -11.74 -10.59 11.50
N MET A 105 -10.60 -10.00 11.90
CA MET A 105 -9.28 -10.40 11.40
C MET A 105 -8.92 -11.85 11.75
N GLU A 106 -9.28 -12.33 12.96
CA GLU A 106 -9.05 -13.73 13.36
C GLU A 106 -9.91 -14.72 12.56
N HIS A 107 -11.14 -14.34 12.19
CA HIS A 107 -11.99 -15.13 11.30
C HIS A 107 -11.41 -15.18 9.87
N GLU A 108 -10.98 -14.04 9.33
CA GLU A 108 -10.35 -13.95 8.01
C GLU A 108 -9.05 -14.79 7.96
N LEU A 109 -8.19 -14.68 8.97
CA LEU A 109 -6.97 -15.49 9.08
C LEU A 109 -7.26 -16.99 9.12
N ARG A 110 -8.32 -17.41 9.83
CA ARG A 110 -8.75 -18.81 9.84
C ARG A 110 -9.20 -19.28 8.46
N ALA A 111 -10.00 -18.48 7.77
CA ALA A 111 -10.46 -18.80 6.41
C ALA A 111 -9.28 -18.93 5.42
N LEU A 112 -8.31 -18.00 5.47
CA LEU A 112 -7.12 -18.04 4.62
C LEU A 112 -6.25 -19.27 4.90
N ARG A 113 -6.09 -19.67 6.17
CA ARG A 113 -5.35 -20.89 6.53
C ARG A 113 -6.01 -22.15 5.97
N ILE A 114 -7.34 -22.23 6.01
CA ILE A 114 -8.09 -23.36 5.42
C ILE A 114 -7.87 -23.41 3.91
N GLN A 115 -8.04 -22.29 3.21
CA GLN A 115 -7.82 -22.22 1.76
C GLN A 115 -6.37 -22.55 1.37
N LEU A 116 -5.39 -22.13 2.16
CA LEU A 116 -4.00 -22.44 1.93
C LEU A 116 -3.74 -23.95 2.06
N ALA A 117 -4.31 -24.59 3.09
CA ALA A 117 -4.19 -26.04 3.27
C ALA A 117 -4.85 -26.81 2.11
N GLU A 118 -6.03 -26.40 1.66
CA GLU A 118 -6.72 -26.98 0.50
C GLU A 118 -5.89 -26.85 -0.78
N LYS A 119 -5.39 -25.63 -1.08
CA LYS A 119 -4.54 -25.40 -2.25
C LYS A 119 -3.23 -26.18 -2.18
N SER A 120 -2.62 -26.28 -1.01
CA SER A 120 -1.41 -27.08 -0.81
C SER A 120 -1.67 -28.56 -1.08
N ASN A 121 -2.79 -29.11 -0.62
CA ASN A 121 -3.17 -30.49 -0.91
C ASN A 121 -3.41 -30.72 -2.41
N HIS A 122 -4.10 -29.79 -3.08
CA HIS A 122 -4.34 -29.89 -4.52
C HIS A 122 -3.03 -29.82 -5.33
N SER A 123 -2.12 -28.92 -4.95
CA SER A 123 -0.79 -28.82 -5.57
C SER A 123 0.00 -30.12 -5.43
N LEU A 124 -0.03 -30.74 -4.25
CA LEU A 124 0.62 -32.03 -4.02
C LEU A 124 0.03 -33.15 -4.89
N LEU A 125 -1.29 -33.17 -5.07
CA LEU A 125 -1.95 -34.14 -5.95
C LEU A 125 -1.52 -33.97 -7.42
N LEU A 126 -1.55 -32.74 -7.92
CA LEU A 126 -1.08 -32.43 -9.27
C LEU A 126 0.39 -32.79 -9.47
N GLN A 127 1.25 -32.53 -8.49
CA GLN A 127 2.65 -32.90 -8.56
C GLN A 127 2.85 -34.42 -8.65
N LYS A 128 2.05 -35.21 -7.91
CA LYS A 128 2.05 -36.68 -8.01
C LYS A 128 1.57 -37.17 -9.38
N GLU A 129 0.53 -36.54 -9.93
CA GLU A 129 0.01 -36.87 -11.26
C GLU A 129 1.03 -36.57 -12.37
N LEU A 130 1.65 -35.39 -12.32
CA LEU A 130 2.73 -35.02 -13.24
C LEU A 130 3.92 -35.99 -13.14
N ALA A 131 4.30 -36.41 -11.93
CA ALA A 131 5.35 -37.41 -11.75
C ALA A 131 4.95 -38.78 -12.35
N ARG A 132 3.65 -39.14 -12.30
CA ARG A 132 3.14 -40.38 -12.92
C ARG A 132 3.18 -40.29 -14.44
N SER A 133 2.74 -39.17 -15.02
CA SER A 133 2.78 -38.91 -16.46
C SER A 133 4.22 -38.95 -17.00
N LYS A 134 5.17 -38.28 -16.35
CA LYS A 134 6.59 -38.31 -16.74
C LYS A 134 7.22 -39.70 -16.69
N ARG A 135 6.80 -40.57 -15.76
CA ARG A 135 7.25 -41.97 -15.74
C ARG A 135 6.67 -42.78 -16.90
N MET A 136 5.43 -42.51 -17.29
CA MET A 136 4.78 -43.15 -18.44
C MET A 136 5.46 -42.76 -19.76
N GLU A 137 5.79 -41.47 -19.92
CA GLU A 137 6.51 -40.96 -21.09
C GLU A 137 7.91 -41.59 -21.24
N LYS A 138 8.66 -41.76 -20.13
CA LYS A 138 9.96 -42.47 -20.12
C LYS A 138 9.86 -43.96 -20.45
N ASN A 139 8.73 -44.61 -20.18
CA ASN A 139 8.51 -46.01 -20.54
C ASN A 139 8.25 -46.17 -22.05
N ILE A 140 7.73 -45.14 -22.72
CA ILE A 140 7.44 -45.17 -24.17
C ILE A 140 8.73 -44.98 -24.99
N SER A 141 9.70 -44.22 -24.48
CA SER A 141 10.97 -43.95 -25.17
C SER A 141 11.92 -45.16 -25.29
N HIS A 142 11.51 -46.36 -24.84
CA HIS A 142 12.30 -47.59 -24.90
C HIS A 142 11.52 -48.79 -25.47
N ILE A 143 10.43 -48.56 -26.23
CA ILE A 143 9.62 -49.65 -26.78
C ILE A 143 10.27 -50.28 -28.03
N TYR A 144 10.96 -49.46 -28.83
CA TYR A 144 11.60 -49.89 -30.07
C TYR A 144 13.05 -49.37 -30.14
N GLU A 145 13.90 -50.10 -30.86
CA GLU A 145 15.27 -49.71 -31.20
C GLU A 145 15.56 -49.92 -32.68
N LEU A 146 16.57 -49.23 -33.20
CA LEU A 146 17.09 -49.45 -34.54
C LEU A 146 18.24 -50.45 -34.49
N ASP A 147 18.11 -51.54 -35.24
CA ASP A 147 19.11 -52.59 -35.37
C ASP A 147 19.63 -52.66 -36.81
N GLY A 148 20.94 -52.77 -36.97
CA GLY A 148 21.62 -52.88 -38.26
C GLY A 148 22.91 -52.08 -38.28
N ALA A 149 23.76 -52.36 -39.28
CA ALA A 149 24.95 -51.56 -39.50
C ALA A 149 24.57 -50.23 -40.16
N GLU A 150 25.08 -49.11 -39.67
CA GLU A 150 24.80 -47.77 -40.21
C GLU A 150 25.70 -47.46 -41.42
N THR A 151 25.71 -48.34 -42.43
CA THR A 151 26.63 -48.29 -43.58
C THR A 151 25.89 -48.51 -44.89
N LEU A 152 26.25 -47.83 -45.97
CA LEU A 152 25.66 -48.08 -47.30
C LEU A 152 25.88 -49.52 -47.75
N GLY A 153 24.79 -50.19 -48.16
CA GLY A 153 24.78 -51.61 -48.54
C GLY A 153 24.32 -52.57 -47.43
N SER A 154 24.01 -52.06 -46.23
CA SER A 154 23.32 -52.79 -45.17
C SER A 154 21.80 -52.56 -45.22
N TYR A 155 21.10 -53.00 -44.18
CA TYR A 155 19.74 -52.57 -43.88
C TYR A 155 19.61 -52.28 -42.39
N LEU A 156 18.76 -51.31 -42.07
CA LEU A 156 18.29 -51.00 -40.73
C LEU A 156 16.89 -51.58 -40.55
N ARG A 157 16.62 -52.12 -39.37
CA ARG A 157 15.29 -52.60 -38.99
C ARG A 157 14.89 -52.11 -37.62
N ILE A 158 13.61 -51.84 -37.47
CA ILE A 158 13.00 -51.52 -36.19
C ILE A 158 12.80 -52.82 -35.44
N LYS A 159 13.33 -52.91 -34.22
CA LYS A 159 13.14 -54.05 -33.31
C LYS A 159 12.37 -53.63 -32.07
N PRO A 160 11.40 -54.43 -31.61
CA PRO A 160 10.78 -54.24 -30.30
C PRO A 160 11.77 -54.61 -29.18
N CYS A 161 11.94 -53.72 -28.20
CA CYS A 161 12.84 -53.94 -27.05
C CYS A 161 12.14 -54.61 -25.87
N SER A 162 10.80 -54.64 -25.87
CA SER A 162 9.98 -55.14 -24.77
C SER A 162 8.87 -56.05 -25.31
N GLY A 163 8.49 -57.07 -24.55
CA GLY A 163 7.37 -57.96 -24.88
C GLY A 163 5.99 -57.29 -24.83
N ILE A 164 5.94 -55.99 -24.51
CA ILE A 164 4.73 -55.15 -24.53
C ILE A 164 4.68 -54.29 -25.81
N ALA A 165 5.71 -54.35 -26.67
CA ALA A 165 5.74 -53.57 -27.90
C ALA A 165 4.60 -53.99 -28.84
N PRO A 166 3.83 -53.02 -29.37
CA PRO A 166 2.83 -53.30 -30.40
C PRO A 166 3.41 -54.01 -31.62
N GLU A 167 2.54 -54.68 -32.38
CA GLU A 167 3.00 -55.29 -33.62
C GLU A 167 3.28 -54.21 -34.67
N LEU A 168 4.45 -54.27 -35.32
CA LEU A 168 4.87 -53.28 -36.33
C LEU A 168 3.95 -53.23 -37.55
N SER A 169 3.14 -54.28 -37.78
CA SER A 169 2.11 -54.34 -38.83
C SER A 169 0.93 -53.40 -38.57
N GLU A 170 0.67 -53.07 -37.30
CA GLU A 170 -0.39 -52.14 -36.87
C GLU A 170 0.11 -50.69 -36.77
N CYS A 171 1.42 -50.48 -36.93
CA CYS A 171 2.05 -49.17 -36.80
C CYS A 171 2.13 -48.45 -38.15
N SER A 172 1.95 -47.13 -38.15
CA SER A 172 2.32 -46.28 -39.28
C SER A 172 3.78 -45.88 -39.16
N ILE A 173 4.59 -46.23 -40.14
CA ILE A 173 6.05 -46.05 -40.11
C ILE A 173 6.43 -45.10 -41.24
N GLN A 174 7.35 -44.17 -40.97
CA GLN A 174 7.92 -43.31 -42.00
C GLN A 174 9.38 -42.97 -41.68
N TRP A 175 10.24 -43.15 -42.68
CA TRP A 175 11.67 -42.80 -42.61
C TRP A 175 11.95 -41.41 -43.15
N TYR A 176 12.97 -40.79 -42.56
CA TYR A 176 13.43 -39.45 -42.88
C TYR A 176 14.95 -39.41 -42.87
N ARG A 177 15.47 -38.51 -43.70
CA ARG A 177 16.88 -38.16 -43.76
C ARG A 177 17.08 -36.83 -43.07
N ILE A 178 18.09 -36.75 -42.20
CA ILE A 178 18.43 -35.52 -41.49
C ILE A 178 19.76 -35.00 -42.01
N SER A 179 19.74 -33.74 -42.44
CA SER A 179 20.93 -33.02 -42.85
C SER A 179 21.82 -32.70 -41.65
N SER A 180 23.08 -33.13 -41.67
CA SER A 180 24.09 -32.82 -40.66
C SER A 180 24.42 -31.33 -40.54
N GLU A 181 24.25 -30.55 -41.61
CA GLU A 181 24.60 -29.13 -41.66
C GLU A 181 23.46 -28.19 -41.20
N THR A 182 22.22 -28.58 -41.47
CA THR A 182 21.05 -27.70 -41.32
C THR A 182 19.99 -28.26 -40.37
N SER A 183 20.19 -29.47 -39.84
CA SER A 183 19.20 -30.25 -39.07
C SER A 183 17.84 -30.37 -39.77
N LYS A 184 17.80 -30.14 -41.09
CA LYS A 184 16.59 -30.19 -41.88
C LYS A 184 16.18 -31.65 -42.05
N LYS A 185 14.92 -31.93 -41.69
CA LYS A 185 14.28 -33.24 -41.84
C LYS A 185 13.68 -33.34 -43.25
N GLU A 186 14.14 -34.32 -44.01
CA GLU A 186 13.71 -34.62 -45.36
C GLU A 186 12.95 -35.94 -45.40
N LEU A 187 11.77 -35.95 -46.01
CA LEU A 187 10.94 -37.14 -46.15
C LEU A 187 11.54 -38.08 -47.20
N ILE A 188 11.74 -39.35 -46.84
CA ILE A 188 12.10 -40.40 -47.79
C ILE A 188 10.80 -41.01 -48.34
N SER A 189 10.36 -40.51 -49.48
CA SER A 189 9.09 -40.93 -50.09
C SER A 189 9.02 -42.44 -50.31
N GLY A 190 7.95 -43.08 -49.80
CA GLY A 190 7.73 -44.53 -49.94
C GLY A 190 8.44 -45.40 -48.91
N ALA A 191 9.35 -44.85 -48.10
CA ALA A 191 10.00 -45.57 -47.01
C ALA A 191 9.08 -45.65 -45.79
N SER A 192 8.07 -46.51 -45.86
CA SER A 192 7.05 -46.71 -44.82
C SER A 192 7.04 -48.11 -44.21
N LYS A 193 8.14 -48.85 -44.37
CA LYS A 193 8.31 -50.21 -43.87
C LYS A 193 9.15 -50.21 -42.59
N SER A 194 9.02 -51.27 -41.79
CA SER A 194 9.85 -51.47 -40.59
C SER A 194 11.33 -51.74 -40.88
N VAL A 195 11.67 -51.95 -42.15
CA VAL A 195 13.03 -52.15 -42.64
C VAL A 195 13.33 -51.11 -43.71
N TYR A 196 14.52 -50.53 -43.65
CA TYR A 196 15.01 -49.58 -44.63
C TYR A 196 16.47 -49.91 -45.00
N ALA A 197 16.76 -49.99 -46.29
CA ALA A 197 18.12 -50.15 -46.79
C ALA A 197 18.64 -48.76 -47.18
N PRO A 198 19.74 -48.28 -46.58
CA PRO A 198 20.31 -46.99 -46.94
C PRO A 198 20.70 -46.95 -48.42
N GLU A 199 20.39 -45.84 -49.06
CA GLU A 199 20.69 -45.51 -50.45
C GLU A 199 21.86 -44.52 -50.54
N PRO A 200 22.46 -44.31 -51.73
CA PRO A 200 23.60 -43.40 -51.86
C PRO A 200 23.37 -41.97 -51.33
N PHE A 201 22.13 -41.47 -51.36
CA PHE A 201 21.78 -40.15 -50.82
C PHE A 201 21.77 -40.07 -49.29
N ASP A 202 21.76 -41.22 -48.60
CA ASP A 202 21.77 -41.29 -47.14
C ASP A 202 23.18 -41.23 -46.55
N VAL A 203 24.21 -41.47 -47.36
CA VAL A 203 25.60 -41.42 -46.91
C VAL A 203 25.93 -40.05 -46.33
N GLY A 204 26.51 -40.05 -45.12
CA GLY A 204 26.82 -38.83 -44.37
C GLY A 204 25.62 -38.16 -43.70
N ARG A 205 24.44 -38.79 -43.72
CA ARG A 205 23.20 -38.29 -43.10
C ARG A 205 22.77 -39.16 -41.94
N ILE A 206 22.06 -38.56 -40.98
CA ILE A 206 21.40 -39.30 -39.90
C ILE A 206 20.04 -39.75 -40.40
N LEU A 207 19.67 -41.00 -40.17
CA LEU A 207 18.33 -41.49 -40.48
C LEU A 207 17.47 -41.44 -39.24
N GLN A 208 16.26 -40.91 -39.39
CA GLN A 208 15.23 -40.88 -38.37
C GLN A 208 14.02 -41.67 -38.85
N VAL A 209 13.42 -42.46 -37.97
CA VAL A 209 12.14 -43.11 -38.22
C VAL A 209 11.10 -42.65 -37.20
N GLU A 210 9.90 -42.38 -37.70
CA GLU A 210 8.72 -42.09 -36.89
C GLU A 210 7.77 -43.28 -36.97
N ILE A 211 7.35 -43.73 -35.79
CA ILE A 211 6.43 -44.85 -35.61
C ILE A 211 5.22 -44.29 -34.88
N ILE A 212 4.04 -44.37 -35.48
CA ILE A 212 2.79 -43.91 -34.90
C ILE A 212 1.92 -45.13 -34.61
N TYR A 213 1.55 -45.29 -33.34
CA TYR A 213 0.63 -46.33 -32.87
C TYR A 213 -0.34 -45.73 -31.86
N ASP A 214 -1.64 -45.96 -32.06
CA ASP A 214 -2.72 -45.43 -31.19
C ASP A 214 -2.60 -43.92 -30.88
N GLY A 215 -2.21 -43.13 -31.88
CA GLY A 215 -2.00 -41.68 -31.76
C GLY A 215 -0.73 -41.26 -31.02
N GLN A 216 0.08 -42.19 -30.52
CA GLN A 216 1.38 -41.90 -29.90
C GLN A 216 2.50 -41.92 -30.97
N LEU A 217 3.37 -40.91 -30.93
CA LEU A 217 4.52 -40.79 -31.82
C LEU A 217 5.79 -41.26 -31.10
N ILE A 218 6.47 -42.24 -31.68
CA ILE A 218 7.78 -42.73 -31.25
C ILE A 218 8.79 -42.35 -32.32
N VAL A 219 9.90 -41.76 -31.92
CA VAL A 219 10.97 -41.31 -32.81
C VAL A 219 12.25 -42.07 -32.48
N LEU A 220 12.85 -42.72 -33.47
CA LEU A 220 14.17 -43.35 -33.35
C LEU A 220 15.13 -42.72 -34.35
N THR A 221 16.39 -42.61 -33.97
CA THR A 221 17.46 -42.10 -34.85
C THR A 221 18.64 -43.04 -34.84
N THR A 222 19.39 -43.08 -35.95
CA THR A 222 20.70 -43.74 -35.99
C THR A 222 21.65 -43.09 -34.98
N ALA A 223 22.62 -43.86 -34.48
CA ALA A 223 23.64 -43.40 -33.55
C ALA A 223 24.56 -42.36 -34.18
N GLY A 224 24.82 -42.49 -35.48
CA GLY A 224 25.62 -41.56 -36.28
C GLY A 224 25.08 -41.36 -37.69
N ALA A 225 25.94 -40.77 -38.53
CA ALA A 225 25.69 -40.63 -39.95
C ALA A 225 25.95 -41.96 -40.67
N ILE A 226 25.22 -42.24 -41.76
CA ILE A 226 25.44 -43.46 -42.54
C ILE A 226 26.82 -43.43 -43.20
N ASP A 227 27.63 -44.44 -42.89
CA ASP A 227 28.95 -44.64 -43.45
C ASP A 227 28.88 -44.99 -44.95
N PRO A 228 29.87 -44.58 -45.76
CA PRO A 228 29.96 -45.01 -47.15
C PRO A 228 30.12 -46.53 -47.25
N ALA A 229 29.79 -47.09 -48.41
CA ALA A 229 30.01 -48.51 -48.67
C ALA A 229 31.51 -48.84 -48.55
N ALA A 230 31.81 -50.10 -48.23
CA ALA A 230 33.18 -50.59 -48.08
C ALA A 230 34.12 -50.07 -49.19
N ALA A 231 35.37 -49.76 -48.81
CA ALA A 231 36.35 -49.09 -49.66
C ALA A 231 36.42 -49.71 -51.07
N GLY A 232 36.14 -48.90 -52.10
CA GLY A 232 36.29 -49.29 -53.51
C GLY A 232 35.05 -49.09 -54.38
N LEU A 233 33.85 -48.84 -53.82
CA LEU A 233 32.65 -48.61 -54.64
C LEU A 233 32.79 -47.38 -55.54
N GLY A 234 33.36 -46.28 -55.05
CA GLY A 234 33.62 -45.08 -55.86
C GLY A 234 34.53 -45.37 -57.06
N ASN A 235 35.63 -46.10 -56.83
CA ASN A 235 36.57 -46.50 -57.89
C ASN A 235 35.89 -47.43 -58.92
N TYR A 236 34.98 -48.29 -58.47
CA TYR A 236 34.21 -49.17 -59.34
C TYR A 236 33.24 -48.37 -60.23
N VAL A 237 32.51 -47.41 -59.65
CA VAL A 237 31.62 -46.52 -60.41
C VAL A 237 32.41 -45.72 -61.45
N GLU A 238 33.57 -45.16 -61.10
CA GLU A 238 34.44 -44.47 -62.06
C GLU A 238 34.92 -45.39 -63.21
N ALA A 239 35.22 -46.65 -62.91
CA ALA A 239 35.62 -47.63 -63.93
C ALA A 239 34.45 -47.99 -64.87
N LEU A 240 33.23 -48.02 -64.36
CA LEU A 240 32.02 -48.26 -65.16
C LEU A 240 31.68 -47.07 -66.06
N VAL A 241 31.85 -45.83 -65.60
CA VAL A 241 31.62 -44.62 -66.42
C VAL A 241 32.52 -44.60 -67.67
N ARG A 242 33.70 -45.24 -67.61
CA ARG A 242 34.60 -45.37 -68.77
C ARG A 242 34.13 -46.41 -69.79
N LYS A 243 33.14 -47.24 -69.47
CA LYS A 243 32.52 -48.19 -70.40
C LYS A 243 31.30 -47.53 -71.03
N HIS A 244 31.17 -47.66 -72.36
CA HIS A 244 30.15 -46.95 -73.13
C HIS A 244 28.73 -47.51 -72.95
N ASP A 245 28.62 -48.79 -72.58
CA ASP A 245 27.39 -49.47 -72.16
C ASP A 245 27.72 -50.49 -71.06
N VAL A 246 26.93 -50.48 -69.98
CA VAL A 246 27.07 -51.39 -68.84
C VAL A 246 25.69 -51.96 -68.51
N GLU A 247 25.56 -53.27 -68.61
CA GLU A 247 24.37 -54.00 -68.18
C GLU A 247 24.63 -54.69 -66.84
N PHE A 248 23.60 -54.74 -66.00
CA PHE A 248 23.60 -55.48 -64.74
C PHE A 248 22.55 -56.58 -64.83
N ASN A 249 22.89 -57.77 -64.34
CA ASN A 249 22.01 -58.95 -64.34
C ASN A 249 20.74 -58.76 -63.53
#